data_AF-A0A317SL47-F1
#
_entry.id   AF-A0A317SL47-F1
#
_cell.length_a   1.000
_cell.length_b   1.000
_cell.length_c   1.000
_cell.angle_alpha   90.00
_cell.angle_beta   90.00
_cell.angle_gamma   90.00
#
_symmetry.space_group_name_H-M   'P 1'
#
loop_
_entity.id
_entity.type
_entity.pdbx_description
1 polymer ?
#
loop_
_entity_poly.entity_id
_entity_poly.type
_entity_poly.pdbx_seq_one_letter_code
_entity_poly.pdbx_strand_id
1 'polypeptide(L)'
;MRGPALLTAPRLSITQIRLRRISSCGSIAHASRSQSPHPLPSSSSKPGPTSGSPPDHRLLAATQDLFITHPVSPGSPLFLPHGSRIFNKLISFIRAQYALYGYEEVTTPTIYKRSLWETSGHWENYKEHMFKVTGREAEETERATIGERERTEAEGDFGLKPMNCPGHCLLFKHAAGGLSLRDLPVRYADFSPLHRNENSGSLSGLTRVRRFHQDDAHIFCRPSQISHEISSTLQFIQTVYKVFHLPPHKLMLSTRPKEGYIGSLEEWDRAEAALKASLDESGQEWAINEEGGAFYGPKIDATLTDSGGKEHQTATIQLDFQLPRRFGLNYLAPAPVAEQRGILSTDPEELKESGFVTPHYNGKWPFWLSPRQAIVIPVAMADEIVTYARHVRRGISGLPEETGRVNANGPLAMSRRTFNVDIDESAGLLSRKVRAARIKHYNYIIVVGERNLRAKTISLGSAFPRGQEQGGGEGVEKSSMDLSVEEVYQKFVELESEYA
;
A
#
# COMPACT_ATOMS: atom_id res chain seq x y z
N MET A 1 11.99 -25.37 -51.07
CA MET A 1 10.73 -25.28 -51.84
C MET A 1 9.91 -24.14 -51.25
N ARG A 2 9.96 -22.96 -51.88
CA ARG A 2 8.88 -22.38 -52.70
C ARG A 2 7.60 -22.10 -51.90
N GLY A 3 7.36 -20.82 -51.60
CA GLY A 3 6.01 -20.27 -51.45
C GLY A 3 5.21 -20.34 -52.76
N PRO A 4 3.97 -19.82 -52.78
CA PRO A 4 3.73 -18.41 -53.13
C PRO A 4 2.78 -17.71 -52.13
N ALA A 5 2.87 -16.40 -51.81
CA ALA A 5 2.61 -15.21 -52.65
C ALA A 5 1.14 -15.15 -53.11
N LEU A 6 0.39 -14.05 -53.16
CA LEU A 6 0.50 -12.61 -52.86
C LEU A 6 -0.89 -12.04 -53.25
N LEU A 7 -1.26 -10.85 -52.75
CA LEU A 7 -2.04 -9.78 -53.43
C LEU A 7 -2.28 -8.69 -52.35
N THR A 8 -1.48 -7.60 -52.22
CA THR A 8 -1.44 -6.32 -53.00
C THR A 8 -2.80 -5.64 -53.12
N ALA A 9 -3.01 -4.32 -52.97
CA ALA A 9 -2.22 -3.14 -52.59
C ALA A 9 -3.22 -1.94 -52.44
N PRO A 10 -2.96 -0.67 -52.81
CA PRO A 10 -2.55 0.41 -51.89
C PRO A 10 -3.41 1.72 -51.95
N ARG A 11 -3.04 2.65 -51.05
CA ARG A 11 -3.23 4.12 -50.98
C ARG A 11 -3.98 4.84 -52.12
N LEU A 12 -4.78 5.84 -51.72
CA LEU A 12 -4.86 7.15 -52.39
C LEU A 12 -5.29 8.26 -51.41
N SER A 13 -4.63 9.42 -51.54
CA SER A 13 -4.90 10.67 -50.82
C SER A 13 -5.85 11.55 -51.61
N ILE A 14 -6.60 12.44 -50.96
CA ILE A 14 -7.13 13.66 -51.60
C ILE A 14 -6.82 14.88 -50.73
N THR A 15 -6.35 15.91 -51.41
CA THR A 15 -5.92 17.24 -50.97
C THR A 15 -7.02 18.29 -51.29
N GLN A 16 -6.88 19.50 -50.74
CA GLN A 16 -7.41 20.83 -51.16
C GLN A 16 -8.60 21.41 -50.35
N ILE A 17 -8.77 22.72 -50.06
CA ILE A 17 -7.99 23.99 -50.09
C ILE A 17 -8.90 25.10 -49.47
N ARG A 18 -8.29 26.11 -48.79
CA ARG A 18 -8.65 27.54 -48.54
C ARG A 18 -10.00 27.98 -47.91
N LEU A 19 -9.90 28.90 -46.92
CA LEU A 19 -10.06 30.36 -47.13
C LEU A 19 -9.51 31.23 -45.98
N ARG A 20 -8.93 32.38 -46.36
CA ARG A 20 -8.34 33.46 -45.54
C ARG A 20 -9.39 34.47 -45.06
N ARG A 21 -9.13 35.12 -43.93
CA ARG A 21 -9.12 36.60 -43.66
C ARG A 21 -8.67 36.72 -42.19
N ILE A 22 -7.70 37.55 -41.80
CA ILE A 22 -7.79 39.01 -41.66
C ILE A 22 -6.41 39.66 -41.96
N SER A 23 -6.50 40.82 -42.61
CA SER A 23 -5.52 41.86 -43.01
C SER A 23 -4.37 42.12 -42.00
N SER A 24 -3.09 42.19 -42.40
CA SER A 24 -2.32 43.33 -43.01
C SER A 24 -2.63 44.67 -42.35
N CYS A 25 -1.72 45.60 -42.06
CA CYS A 25 -0.34 45.93 -42.44
C CYS A 25 0.09 46.99 -41.38
N GLY A 26 1.33 47.33 -41.09
CA GLY A 26 2.64 47.23 -41.74
C GLY A 26 3.63 47.94 -40.80
N SER A 27 4.85 48.30 -41.11
CA SER A 27 5.75 48.07 -42.23
C SER A 27 7.13 48.38 -41.64
N ILE A 28 8.11 47.59 -42.02
CA ILE A 28 9.52 47.80 -41.70
C ILE A 28 10.01 48.99 -42.53
N ALA A 29 10.71 49.94 -41.91
CA ALA A 29 11.56 50.90 -42.61
C ALA A 29 12.94 50.91 -41.95
N HIS A 30 13.97 50.63 -42.75
CA HIS A 30 15.37 50.86 -42.44
C HIS A 30 15.64 52.35 -42.25
N ALA A 31 16.36 52.72 -41.19
CA ALA A 31 17.12 53.96 -41.13
C ALA A 31 18.40 53.76 -40.29
N SER A 32 19.52 54.19 -40.84
CA SER A 32 20.86 54.11 -40.26
C SER A 32 21.14 55.30 -39.32
N ARG A 33 22.00 55.04 -38.31
CA ARG A 33 22.85 55.95 -37.51
C ARG A 33 22.27 57.31 -37.06
N SER A 34 22.13 57.49 -35.75
CA SER A 34 22.95 58.47 -35.00
C SER A 34 22.80 58.26 -33.49
N GLN A 35 23.91 58.39 -32.76
CA GLN A 35 23.95 58.42 -31.30
C GLN A 35 23.52 59.80 -30.81
N SER A 36 22.59 59.86 -29.87
CA SER A 36 22.46 60.97 -28.91
C SER A 36 21.72 60.47 -27.65
N PRO A 37 22.12 60.91 -26.44
CA PRO A 37 21.60 60.38 -25.19
C PRO A 37 20.31 61.10 -24.79
N HIS A 38 19.22 60.36 -24.57
CA HIS A 38 18.02 60.90 -23.93
C HIS A 38 17.99 60.58 -22.42
N PRO A 39 17.41 61.50 -21.61
CA PRO A 39 17.58 61.51 -20.16
C PRO A 39 16.66 60.52 -19.44
N LEU A 40 17.08 60.12 -18.25
CA LEU A 40 16.37 59.24 -17.32
C LEU A 40 14.93 59.72 -17.06
N PRO A 41 13.92 58.83 -17.03
CA PRO A 41 12.56 59.22 -16.69
C PRO A 41 12.45 59.55 -15.20
N SER A 42 11.79 60.68 -14.93
CA SER A 42 11.40 61.16 -13.61
C SER A 42 10.49 60.17 -12.89
N SER A 43 10.64 60.13 -11.56
CA SER A 43 9.88 59.31 -10.63
C SER A 43 8.37 59.51 -10.78
N SER A 44 7.69 58.53 -11.36
CA SER A 44 6.23 58.40 -11.23
C SER A 44 5.91 57.89 -9.84
N SER A 45 5.05 58.65 -9.15
CA SER A 45 4.51 58.37 -7.82
C SER A 45 3.90 56.96 -7.76
N LYS A 46 4.46 56.10 -6.89
CA LYS A 46 3.82 54.84 -6.52
C LYS A 46 2.50 55.16 -5.80
N PRO A 47 1.36 54.53 -6.14
CA PRO A 47 0.15 54.65 -5.34
C PRO A 47 0.44 54.11 -3.94
N GLY A 48 0.05 54.88 -2.92
CA GLY A 48 0.22 54.50 -1.52
C GLY A 48 -0.55 53.22 -1.18
N PRO A 49 -0.11 52.46 -0.17
CA PRO A 49 -0.77 51.22 0.23
C PRO A 49 -2.21 51.52 0.68
N THR A 50 -3.17 50.82 0.07
CA THR A 50 -4.56 50.79 0.52
C THR A 50 -4.59 50.13 1.90
N SER A 51 -4.90 50.92 2.93
CA SER A 51 -5.03 50.47 4.30
C SER A 51 -6.21 49.50 4.44
N GLY A 52 -5.93 48.20 4.59
CA GLY A 52 -6.95 47.21 4.95
C GLY A 52 -6.66 45.75 4.59
N SER A 53 -5.76 45.47 3.66
CA SER A 53 -5.37 44.08 3.32
C SER A 53 -4.02 43.72 3.97
N PRO A 54 -3.88 42.52 4.58
CA PRO A 54 -2.59 42.00 5.01
C PRO A 54 -1.58 42.08 3.86
N PRO A 55 -0.36 42.56 4.12
CA PRO A 55 0.62 42.76 3.06
C PRO A 55 1.02 41.44 2.42
N ASP A 56 1.08 41.43 1.09
CA ASP A 56 1.55 40.28 0.29
C ASP A 56 2.91 39.79 0.80
N HIS A 57 3.06 38.48 1.00
CA HIS A 57 4.27 37.91 1.57
C HIS A 57 5.52 38.17 0.72
N ARG A 58 5.39 38.44 -0.58
CA ARG A 58 6.48 38.83 -1.48
C ARG A 58 6.95 40.25 -1.19
N LEU A 59 6.03 41.15 -0.88
CA LEU A 59 6.36 42.51 -0.47
C LEU A 59 7.06 42.49 0.89
N LEU A 60 6.53 41.72 1.85
CA LEU A 60 7.17 41.51 3.16
C LEU A 60 8.57 40.91 3.03
N ALA A 61 8.75 39.94 2.14
CA ALA A 61 10.04 39.32 1.91
C ALA A 61 11.09 40.30 1.42
N ALA A 62 10.71 41.24 0.55
CA ALA A 62 11.59 42.29 0.05
C ALA A 62 11.87 43.37 1.10
N THR A 63 10.89 43.73 1.95
CA THR A 63 11.08 44.77 2.97
C THR A 63 11.83 44.30 4.20
N GLN A 64 11.85 42.99 4.48
CA GLN A 64 12.48 42.40 5.66
C GLN A 64 13.67 41.48 5.33
N ASP A 65 14.14 41.47 4.08
CA ASP A 65 15.24 40.62 3.63
C ASP A 65 15.05 39.13 4.01
N LEU A 66 13.89 38.56 3.67
CA LEU A 66 13.53 37.19 4.06
C LEU A 66 13.98 36.16 3.03
N PHE A 67 13.66 36.36 1.75
CA PHE A 67 14.07 35.46 0.68
C PHE A 67 14.13 36.19 -0.66
N ILE A 68 14.88 35.63 -1.60
CA ILE A 68 14.92 36.05 -2.99
C ILE A 68 14.59 34.88 -3.92
N THR A 69 14.25 35.21 -5.16
CA THR A 69 14.12 34.24 -6.26
C THR A 69 15.12 34.60 -7.35
N HIS A 70 15.68 33.60 -8.03
CA HIS A 70 16.64 33.84 -9.11
C HIS A 70 16.26 33.06 -10.38
N PRO A 71 16.37 33.64 -11.60
CA PRO A 71 15.99 32.97 -12.84
C PRO A 71 16.71 31.64 -13.13
N VAL A 72 17.90 31.43 -12.54
CA VAL A 72 18.66 30.17 -12.68
C VAL A 72 18.09 29.01 -11.86
N SER A 73 17.22 29.29 -10.89
CA SER A 73 16.54 28.29 -10.07
C SER A 73 15.06 28.67 -9.89
N PRO A 74 14.27 28.66 -10.98
CA PRO A 74 12.88 29.09 -10.95
C PRO A 74 12.06 28.17 -10.05
N GLY A 75 11.24 28.76 -9.18
CA GLY A 75 10.45 28.01 -8.20
C GLY A 75 11.25 27.47 -7.00
N SER A 76 12.51 27.87 -6.83
CA SER A 76 13.33 27.51 -5.67
C SER A 76 13.72 28.78 -4.91
N PRO A 77 12.98 29.13 -3.84
CA PRO A 77 13.30 30.31 -3.04
C PRO A 77 14.66 30.15 -2.34
N LEU A 78 15.46 31.23 -2.35
CA LEU A 78 16.72 31.35 -1.63
C LEU A 78 16.46 32.15 -0.36
N PHE A 79 16.48 31.48 0.79
CA PHE A 79 16.27 32.14 2.08
C PHE A 79 17.50 32.95 2.46
N LEU A 80 17.29 34.23 2.74
CA LEU A 80 18.30 35.14 3.30
C LEU A 80 18.45 34.89 4.81
N PRO A 81 19.43 35.50 5.50
CA PRO A 81 19.66 35.24 6.93
C PRO A 81 18.41 35.44 7.80
N HIS A 82 17.58 36.47 7.57
CA HIS A 82 16.38 36.71 8.37
C HIS A 82 15.28 35.68 8.10
N GLY A 83 15.02 35.33 6.83
CA GLY A 83 14.07 34.26 6.51
C GLY A 83 14.53 32.90 7.01
N SER A 84 15.84 32.63 6.98
CA SER A 84 16.42 31.39 7.50
C SER A 84 16.22 31.24 9.01
N ARG A 85 16.28 32.35 9.77
CA ARG A 85 15.96 32.35 11.21
C ARG A 85 14.50 31.94 11.46
N ILE A 86 13.57 32.49 10.68
CA ILE A 86 12.14 32.15 10.79
C ILE A 86 11.95 30.66 10.45
N PHE A 87 12.46 30.22 9.30
CA PHE A 87 12.38 28.83 8.85
C PHE A 87 12.92 27.85 9.91
N ASN A 88 14.11 28.10 10.45
CA ASN A 88 14.70 27.25 11.49
C ASN A 88 13.92 27.27 12.81
N LYS A 89 13.31 28.41 13.16
CA LYS A 89 12.47 28.52 14.36
C LYS A 89 11.17 27.72 14.21
N LEU A 90 10.55 27.75 13.02
CA LEU A 90 9.39 26.93 12.69
C LEU A 90 9.71 25.44 12.78
N ILE A 91 10.80 24.99 12.16
CA ILE A 91 11.25 23.60 12.27
C ILE A 91 11.50 23.22 13.73
N SER A 92 12.18 24.08 14.50
CA SER A 92 12.45 23.81 15.92
C SER A 92 11.16 23.68 16.74
N PHE A 93 10.14 24.49 16.43
CA PHE A 93 8.83 24.39 17.06
C PHE A 93 8.14 23.06 16.71
N ILE A 94 8.10 22.68 15.43
CA ILE A 94 7.49 21.41 15.01
C ILE A 94 8.24 20.20 15.59
N ARG A 95 9.58 20.21 15.64
CA ARG A 95 10.37 19.17 16.31
C ARG A 95 9.97 19.00 17.79
N ALA A 96 9.72 20.10 18.49
CA ALA A 96 9.25 20.04 19.88
C ALA A 96 7.84 19.44 19.97
N GLN A 97 6.97 19.68 18.99
CA GLN A 97 5.66 19.03 18.92
C GLN A 97 5.80 17.54 18.57
N TYR A 98 6.66 17.18 17.62
CA TYR A 98 6.95 15.78 17.29
C TYR A 98 7.41 14.97 18.50
N ALA A 99 8.26 15.53 19.36
CA ALA A 99 8.62 14.89 20.62
C ALA A 99 7.41 14.67 21.55
N LEU A 100 6.49 15.64 21.63
CA LEU A 100 5.26 15.51 22.43
C LEU A 100 4.31 14.43 21.90
N TYR A 101 4.18 14.31 20.57
CA TYR A 101 3.29 13.35 19.91
C TYR A 101 3.98 11.99 19.60
N GLY A 102 5.24 11.80 20.04
CA GLY A 102 5.96 10.53 19.95
C GLY A 102 6.43 10.16 18.54
N TYR A 103 6.89 11.14 17.77
CA TYR A 103 7.56 10.94 16.47
C TYR A 103 9.08 10.90 16.62
N GLU A 104 9.70 10.00 15.84
CA GLU A 104 11.15 9.90 15.69
C GLU A 104 11.58 10.54 14.37
N GLU A 105 12.48 11.53 14.43
CA GLU A 105 13.00 12.19 13.23
C GLU A 105 14.01 11.29 12.50
N VAL A 106 13.82 11.11 11.20
CA VAL A 106 14.70 10.35 10.31
C VAL A 106 15.19 11.23 9.17
N THR A 107 16.35 10.88 8.60
CA THR A 107 16.86 11.54 7.40
C THR A 107 17.00 10.53 6.29
N THR A 108 16.35 10.79 5.16
CA THR A 108 16.33 9.88 4.01
C THR A 108 16.97 10.49 2.77
N PRO A 109 17.54 9.68 1.85
CA PRO A 109 18.08 10.17 0.59
C PRO A 109 17.10 11.04 -0.21
N THR A 110 17.64 11.95 -1.03
CA THR A 110 16.84 12.80 -1.94
C THR A 110 16.66 12.18 -3.32
N ILE A 111 17.54 11.25 -3.72
CA ILE A 111 17.55 10.63 -5.04
C ILE A 111 17.42 9.12 -4.85
N TYR A 112 16.53 8.51 -5.63
CA TYR A 112 16.33 7.05 -5.63
C TYR A 112 16.28 6.52 -7.06
N LYS A 113 16.69 5.25 -7.23
CA LYS A 113 16.57 4.52 -8.50
C LYS A 113 15.10 4.46 -8.94
N ARG A 114 14.88 4.47 -10.26
CA ARG A 114 13.56 4.31 -10.89
C ARG A 114 12.74 3.15 -10.32
N SER A 115 13.37 2.02 -10.03
CA SER A 115 12.71 0.82 -9.50
C SER A 115 11.96 1.06 -8.18
N LEU A 116 12.41 1.98 -7.32
CA LEU A 116 11.68 2.35 -6.10
C LEU A 116 10.37 3.09 -6.44
N TRP A 117 10.41 3.95 -7.45
CA TRP A 117 9.24 4.72 -7.88
C TRP A 117 8.20 3.83 -8.57
N GLU A 118 8.64 2.83 -9.34
CA GLU A 118 7.76 1.79 -9.90
C GLU A 118 7.19 0.90 -8.77
N THR A 119 8.03 0.48 -7.83
CA THR A 119 7.59 -0.28 -6.65
C THR A 119 6.53 0.49 -5.87
N SER A 120 6.68 1.80 -5.68
CA SER A 120 5.69 2.62 -4.98
C SER A 120 4.47 3.02 -5.83
N GLY A 121 4.50 2.83 -7.15
CA GLY A 121 3.45 3.29 -8.07
C GLY A 121 3.55 4.77 -8.47
N HIS A 122 4.55 5.50 -7.98
CA HIS A 122 4.73 6.93 -8.31
C HIS A 122 5.24 7.13 -9.73
N TRP A 123 5.97 6.16 -10.30
CA TRP A 123 6.48 6.29 -11.66
C TRP A 123 5.34 6.30 -12.68
N GLU A 124 4.31 5.49 -12.47
CA GLU A 124 3.15 5.41 -13.35
C GLU A 124 2.26 6.65 -13.22
N ASN A 125 2.04 7.10 -11.98
CA ASN A 125 1.03 8.11 -11.66
C ASN A 125 1.56 9.55 -11.53
N TYR A 126 2.88 9.73 -11.32
CA TYR A 126 3.45 11.03 -10.94
C TYR A 126 4.72 11.43 -11.71
N LYS A 127 5.23 10.58 -12.63
CA LYS A 127 6.49 10.85 -13.37
C LYS A 127 6.55 12.19 -14.08
N GLU A 128 5.42 12.72 -14.57
CA GLU A 128 5.39 14.00 -15.30
C GLU A 128 5.70 15.18 -14.38
N HIS A 129 5.43 15.02 -13.08
CA HIS A 129 5.71 15.99 -12.03
C HIS A 129 7.01 15.69 -11.28
N MET A 130 7.81 14.72 -11.72
CA MET A 130 9.11 14.38 -11.11
C MET A 130 10.27 14.94 -11.93
N PHE A 131 11.31 15.43 -11.25
CA PHE A 131 12.60 15.66 -11.88
C PHE A 131 13.34 14.33 -12.02
N LYS A 132 13.79 14.02 -13.24
CA LYS A 132 14.68 12.89 -13.51
C LYS A 132 16.12 13.31 -13.27
N VAL A 133 16.92 12.38 -12.76
CA VAL A 133 18.35 12.54 -12.54
C VAL A 133 19.05 11.39 -13.25
N THR A 134 19.99 11.70 -14.14
CA THR A 134 20.74 10.70 -14.91
C THR A 134 22.14 10.55 -14.33
N GLY A 135 22.56 9.31 -14.09
CA GLY A 135 23.93 9.00 -13.66
C GLY A 135 24.95 9.12 -14.80
N ARG A 136 26.24 9.32 -14.47
CA ARG A 136 27.32 9.46 -15.47
C ARG A 136 27.46 8.24 -16.41
N GLU A 137 27.27 7.04 -15.88
CA GLU A 137 27.42 5.78 -16.63
C GLU A 137 26.31 5.58 -17.70
N ALA A 138 25.13 6.16 -17.49
CA ALA A 138 24.06 6.17 -18.50
C ALA A 138 24.40 7.06 -19.71
N GLU A 139 25.11 8.18 -19.51
CA GLU A 139 25.53 9.05 -20.62
C GLU A 139 26.61 8.40 -21.50
N GLU A 140 27.48 7.55 -20.93
CA GLU A 140 28.48 6.79 -21.69
C GLU A 140 27.84 5.66 -22.51
N THR A 141 26.80 5.02 -21.98
CA THR A 141 26.05 3.97 -22.67
C THR A 141 25.17 4.53 -23.79
N GLU A 142 24.65 5.76 -23.67
CA GLU A 142 23.96 6.45 -24.78
C GLU A 142 24.91 6.84 -25.93
N ARG A 143 26.20 7.07 -25.64
CA ARG A 143 27.23 7.40 -26.64
C ARG A 143 27.79 6.17 -27.35
N ALA A 144 27.73 4.99 -26.72
CA ALA A 144 28.12 3.73 -27.31
C ALA A 144 26.90 3.07 -27.98
N THR A 145 26.87 3.06 -29.31
CA THR A 145 25.79 2.48 -30.13
C THR A 145 25.53 1.01 -29.77
N ILE A 146 24.62 0.74 -28.84
CA ILE A 146 24.14 -0.62 -28.54
C ILE A 146 22.69 -0.72 -29.01
N GLY A 147 22.44 -1.70 -29.88
CA GLY A 147 21.15 -1.92 -30.54
C GLY A 147 19.99 -2.11 -29.56
N GLU A 148 18.80 -1.75 -30.02
CA GLU A 148 17.55 -1.60 -29.26
C GLU A 148 17.04 -2.82 -28.45
N ARG A 149 17.78 -3.93 -28.39
CA ARG A 149 17.33 -5.21 -27.81
C ARG A 149 17.78 -5.52 -26.38
N GLU A 150 18.65 -4.70 -25.78
CA GLU A 150 19.08 -4.87 -24.37
C GLU A 150 18.90 -3.58 -23.56
N ARG A 151 17.79 -2.86 -23.76
CA ARG A 151 17.34 -1.77 -22.86
C ARG A 151 16.62 -2.28 -21.61
N THR A 152 16.96 -3.47 -21.16
CA THR A 152 16.41 -4.05 -19.93
C THR A 152 17.29 -3.62 -18.76
N GLU A 153 16.74 -2.72 -17.93
CA GLU A 153 17.34 -2.24 -16.68
C GLU A 153 18.61 -1.37 -16.83
N ALA A 154 18.51 -0.26 -17.56
CA ALA A 154 19.57 0.75 -17.52
C ALA A 154 19.72 1.29 -16.08
N GLU A 155 20.85 0.95 -15.45
CA GLU A 155 21.21 1.23 -14.06
C GLU A 155 21.31 2.74 -13.70
N GLY A 156 21.03 3.65 -14.65
CA GLY A 156 21.30 5.09 -14.52
C GLY A 156 20.08 6.04 -14.49
N ASP A 157 18.85 5.54 -14.51
CA ASP A 157 17.64 6.38 -14.36
C ASP A 157 17.28 6.54 -12.87
N PHE A 158 17.50 7.73 -12.32
CA PHE A 158 17.09 8.11 -10.96
C PHE A 158 15.98 9.16 -11.00
N GLY A 159 15.24 9.25 -9.90
CA GLY A 159 14.25 10.31 -9.67
C GLY A 159 14.59 11.11 -8.42
N LEU A 160 14.46 12.42 -8.51
CA LEU A 160 14.50 13.32 -7.35
C LEU A 160 13.15 13.22 -6.62
N LYS A 161 13.18 13.00 -5.30
CA LYS A 161 11.97 12.68 -4.55
C LYS A 161 10.93 13.82 -4.55
N PRO A 162 9.67 13.54 -4.93
CA PRO A 162 8.55 14.48 -4.76
C PRO A 162 7.83 14.32 -3.41
N MET A 163 8.07 13.22 -2.70
CA MET A 163 7.45 12.78 -1.44
C MET A 163 8.42 11.85 -0.68
N ASN A 164 8.29 11.72 0.66
CA ASN A 164 9.18 10.88 1.47
C ASN A 164 8.68 9.43 1.67
N CYS A 165 7.40 9.16 1.43
CA CYS A 165 6.71 7.90 1.77
C CYS A 165 7.49 6.62 1.40
N PRO A 166 8.04 6.49 0.17
CA PRO A 166 8.79 5.29 -0.22
C PRO A 166 10.06 5.07 0.62
N GLY A 167 10.76 6.14 1.01
CA GLY A 167 11.94 6.05 1.87
C GLY A 167 11.58 5.56 3.28
N HIS A 168 10.46 6.03 3.82
CA HIS A 168 9.98 5.61 5.15
C HIS A 168 9.52 4.14 5.14
N CYS A 169 8.96 3.66 4.03
CA CYS A 169 8.67 2.23 3.84
C CYS A 169 9.94 1.37 3.88
N LEU A 170 11.05 1.83 3.31
CA LEU A 170 12.33 1.12 3.40
C LEU A 170 12.85 1.05 4.84
N LEU A 171 12.75 2.15 5.61
CA LEU A 171 13.13 2.17 7.02
C LEU A 171 12.28 1.21 7.86
N PHE A 172 10.96 1.24 7.68
CA PHE A 172 10.07 0.31 8.36
C PHE A 172 10.39 -1.13 7.99
N LYS A 173 10.59 -1.45 6.71
CA LYS A 173 10.95 -2.80 6.25
C LYS A 173 12.26 -3.29 6.83
N HIS A 174 13.25 -2.41 7.00
CA HIS A 174 14.51 -2.75 7.64
C HIS A 174 14.31 -3.11 9.12
N ALA A 175 13.47 -2.35 9.83
CA ALA A 175 13.14 -2.60 11.22
C ALA A 175 12.20 -3.82 11.43
N ALA A 176 11.34 -4.13 10.45
CA ALA A 176 10.26 -5.14 10.52
C ALA A 176 10.73 -6.53 10.97
N GLY A 177 11.97 -6.92 10.68
CA GLY A 177 12.55 -8.17 11.17
C GLY A 177 12.65 -8.28 12.71
N GLY A 178 12.50 -7.17 13.43
CA GLY A 178 12.48 -7.10 14.90
C GLY A 178 11.27 -6.35 15.50
N LEU A 179 10.31 -5.89 14.69
CA LEU A 179 9.12 -5.18 15.18
C LEU A 179 7.99 -6.15 15.54
N SER A 180 7.42 -5.95 16.72
CA SER A 180 6.22 -6.61 17.22
C SER A 180 5.04 -5.63 17.32
N LEU A 181 3.84 -6.14 17.60
CA LEU A 181 2.65 -5.30 17.82
C LEU A 181 2.83 -4.28 18.94
N ARG A 182 3.75 -4.54 19.88
CA ARG A 182 4.02 -3.65 21.04
C ARG A 182 4.84 -2.44 20.64
N ASP A 183 5.60 -2.56 19.56
CA ASP A 183 6.43 -1.50 19.00
C ASP A 183 5.60 -0.56 18.11
N LEU A 184 4.34 -0.92 17.81
CA LEU A 184 3.42 -0.08 17.06
C LEU A 184 2.55 0.79 17.98
N PRO A 185 2.32 2.06 17.62
CA PRO A 185 2.62 2.66 16.32
C PRO A 185 4.07 3.19 16.20
N VAL A 186 4.69 2.96 15.04
CA VAL A 186 5.98 3.56 14.66
C VAL A 186 5.70 4.86 13.90
N ARG A 187 6.30 5.97 14.34
CA ARG A 187 6.06 7.30 13.78
C ARG A 187 7.36 7.92 13.30
N TYR A 188 7.55 8.03 11.99
CA TYR A 188 8.72 8.71 11.42
C TYR A 188 8.37 10.12 10.98
N ALA A 189 9.22 11.09 11.30
CA ALA A 189 9.15 12.47 10.81
C ALA A 189 10.35 12.81 9.94
N ASP A 190 10.18 13.61 8.88
CA ASP A 190 11.26 13.95 7.94
C ASP A 190 11.08 15.35 7.36
N PHE A 191 12.11 16.19 7.49
CA PHE A 191 12.15 17.57 6.98
C PHE A 191 12.96 17.71 5.67
N SER A 192 13.26 16.61 5.00
CA SER A 192 14.04 16.61 3.77
C SER A 192 13.45 17.52 2.69
N PRO A 193 14.29 18.12 1.83
CA PRO A 193 13.82 18.88 0.69
C PRO A 193 13.12 17.97 -0.33
N LEU A 194 11.95 18.41 -0.78
CA LEU A 194 11.15 17.76 -1.82
C LEU A 194 11.14 18.61 -3.08
N HIS A 195 11.03 17.92 -4.22
CA HIS A 195 11.02 18.56 -5.52
C HIS A 195 9.87 18.07 -6.40
N ARG A 196 9.06 19.02 -6.89
CA ARG A 196 7.96 18.77 -7.83
C ARG A 196 8.12 19.65 -9.06
N ASN A 197 8.01 19.06 -10.24
CA ASN A 197 8.12 19.76 -11.52
C ASN A 197 6.81 20.49 -11.85
N GLU A 198 6.52 21.52 -11.06
CA GLU A 198 5.34 22.37 -11.24
C GLU A 198 5.46 23.19 -12.54
N ASN A 199 4.31 23.36 -13.21
CA ASN A 199 4.19 24.21 -14.39
C ASN A 199 4.66 25.63 -14.08
N SER A 200 5.48 26.23 -14.94
CA SER A 200 6.07 27.54 -14.66
C SER A 200 5.02 28.64 -14.38
N GLY A 201 3.84 28.54 -15.02
CA GLY A 201 2.73 29.49 -14.82
C GLY A 201 1.94 29.31 -13.52
N SER A 202 2.11 28.19 -12.79
CA SER A 202 1.43 27.96 -11.51
C SER A 202 2.26 28.40 -10.30
N LEU A 203 3.53 28.74 -10.49
CA LEU A 203 4.42 29.17 -9.41
C LEU A 203 3.98 30.49 -8.80
N SER A 204 3.92 30.57 -7.48
CA SER A 204 3.50 31.77 -6.76
C SER A 204 4.21 31.90 -5.42
N GLY A 205 5.20 32.81 -5.36
CA GLY A 205 5.87 33.17 -4.13
C GLY A 205 6.39 31.96 -3.33
N LEU A 206 5.83 31.73 -2.13
CA LEU A 206 6.11 30.55 -1.30
C LEU A 206 4.94 29.56 -1.24
N THR A 207 3.79 29.88 -1.84
CA THR A 207 2.59 29.02 -1.77
C THR A 207 2.61 27.90 -2.80
N ARG A 208 3.27 28.11 -3.95
CA ARG A 208 3.50 27.06 -4.95
C ARG A 208 4.89 27.18 -5.56
N VAL A 209 5.74 26.21 -5.27
CA VAL A 209 7.18 26.20 -5.55
C VAL A 209 7.61 24.83 -6.07
N ARG A 210 8.77 24.75 -6.73
CA ARG A 210 9.36 23.49 -7.21
C ARG A 210 10.20 22.80 -6.15
N ARG A 211 10.79 23.56 -5.22
CA ARG A 211 11.53 23.04 -4.06
C ARG A 211 10.89 23.55 -2.78
N PHE A 212 10.56 22.65 -1.88
CA PHE A 212 9.96 22.95 -0.58
C PHE A 212 10.40 21.92 0.47
N HIS A 213 10.07 22.20 1.73
CA HIS A 213 10.22 21.25 2.83
C HIS A 213 8.83 21.04 3.41
N GLN A 214 8.45 19.80 3.60
CA GLN A 214 7.28 19.46 4.40
C GLN A 214 7.79 19.08 5.79
N ASP A 215 7.04 19.45 6.81
CA ASP A 215 6.98 18.72 8.07
C ASP A 215 6.27 17.39 7.83
N ASP A 216 6.89 16.52 7.04
CA ASP A 216 6.29 15.26 6.60
C ASP A 216 6.43 14.20 7.69
N ALA A 217 5.45 13.30 7.78
CA ALA A 217 5.50 12.20 8.74
C ALA A 217 4.65 11.00 8.28
N HIS A 218 5.10 9.80 8.65
CA HIS A 218 4.40 8.55 8.36
C HIS A 218 4.22 7.75 9.65
N ILE A 219 2.97 7.37 9.92
CA ILE A 219 2.59 6.54 11.06
C ILE A 219 2.29 5.14 10.53
N PHE A 220 3.10 4.16 10.93
CA PHE A 220 2.81 2.74 10.75
C PHE A 220 2.09 2.25 11.99
N CYS A 221 0.82 1.91 11.86
CA CYS A 221 -0.01 1.51 12.99
C CYS A 221 -0.85 0.27 12.66
N ARG A 222 -1.39 -0.33 13.73
CA ARG A 222 -2.34 -1.43 13.67
C ARG A 222 -3.70 -0.92 13.19
N PRO A 223 -4.55 -1.73 12.52
CA PRO A 223 -5.85 -1.26 12.10
C PRO A 223 -6.73 -0.75 13.26
N SER A 224 -6.61 -1.36 14.44
CA SER A 224 -7.29 -0.93 15.68
C SER A 224 -6.80 0.42 16.23
N GLN A 225 -5.61 0.87 15.83
CA GLN A 225 -5.02 2.15 16.26
C GLN A 225 -5.36 3.31 15.31
N ILE A 226 -5.89 3.04 14.11
CA ILE A 226 -6.11 4.05 13.06
C ILE A 226 -6.91 5.25 13.58
N SER A 227 -8.06 5.02 14.21
CA SER A 227 -8.93 6.09 14.73
C SER A 227 -8.21 6.96 15.78
N HIS A 228 -7.49 6.33 16.72
CA HIS A 228 -6.71 7.04 17.72
C HIS A 228 -5.61 7.90 17.09
N GLU A 229 -4.87 7.37 16.11
CA GLU A 229 -3.78 8.10 15.45
C GLU A 229 -4.30 9.26 14.60
N ILE A 230 -5.45 9.11 13.92
CA ILE A 230 -6.11 10.21 13.21
C ILE A 230 -6.54 11.30 14.19
N SER A 231 -7.21 10.93 15.29
CA SER A 231 -7.65 11.87 16.32
C SER A 231 -6.48 12.63 16.96
N SER A 232 -5.40 11.93 17.28
CA SER A 232 -4.14 12.54 17.78
C SER A 232 -3.55 13.52 16.77
N THR A 233 -3.52 13.16 15.48
CA THR A 233 -3.01 14.03 14.41
C THR A 233 -3.90 15.26 14.19
N LEU A 234 -5.23 15.12 14.29
CA LEU A 234 -6.15 16.27 14.24
C LEU A 234 -5.90 17.24 15.39
N GLN A 235 -5.67 16.74 16.61
CA GLN A 235 -5.31 17.57 17.76
C GLN A 235 -3.95 18.27 17.58
N PHE A 236 -2.99 17.58 16.94
CA PHE A 236 -1.71 18.19 16.59
C PHE A 236 -1.90 19.37 15.61
N ILE A 237 -2.67 19.17 14.53
CA ILE A 237 -2.99 20.24 13.56
C ILE A 237 -3.66 21.43 14.28
N GLN A 238 -4.65 21.16 15.13
CA GLN A 238 -5.33 22.21 15.91
C GLN A 238 -4.36 22.98 16.82
N THR A 239 -3.43 22.27 17.48
CA THR A 239 -2.42 22.87 18.35
C THR A 239 -1.56 23.85 17.56
N VAL A 240 -1.07 23.43 16.39
CA VAL A 240 -0.26 24.28 15.50
C VAL A 240 -1.07 25.49 15.06
N TYR A 241 -2.30 25.31 14.58
CA TYR A 241 -3.12 26.41 14.05
C TYR A 241 -3.47 27.42 15.13
N LYS A 242 -3.74 26.95 16.36
CA LYS A 242 -4.02 27.79 17.52
C LYS A 242 -2.81 28.62 17.94
N VAL A 243 -1.61 28.02 17.99
CA VAL A 243 -0.36 28.71 18.35
C VAL A 243 -0.03 29.82 17.35
N PHE A 244 -0.27 29.58 16.06
CA PHE A 244 -0.02 30.56 15.00
C PHE A 244 -1.20 31.52 14.76
N HIS A 245 -2.27 31.41 15.54
CA HIS A 245 -3.48 32.23 15.39
C HIS A 245 -4.02 32.23 13.94
N LEU A 246 -4.00 31.07 13.29
CA LEU A 246 -4.51 30.91 11.93
C LEU A 246 -6.04 31.04 11.93
N PRO A 247 -6.65 31.52 10.83
CA PRO A 247 -8.10 31.67 10.74
C PRO A 247 -8.81 30.31 10.88
N PRO A 248 -10.13 30.31 11.12
CA PRO A 248 -10.92 29.07 11.10
C PRO A 248 -10.65 28.28 9.82
N HIS A 249 -10.43 26.98 9.97
CA HIS A 249 -10.15 26.06 8.87
C HIS A 249 -11.35 25.15 8.63
N LYS A 250 -11.49 24.70 7.38
CA LYS A 250 -12.45 23.68 6.99
C LYS A 250 -11.75 22.34 6.91
N LEU A 251 -12.31 21.31 7.52
CA LEU A 251 -11.89 19.94 7.29
C LEU A 251 -12.68 19.36 6.12
N MET A 252 -12.00 18.76 5.16
CA MET A 252 -12.60 18.16 3.96
C MET A 252 -12.26 16.67 3.89
N LEU A 253 -13.26 15.81 3.84
CA LEU A 253 -13.07 14.39 3.51
C LEU A 253 -13.01 14.23 1.99
N SER A 254 -11.79 14.06 1.48
CA SER A 254 -11.49 13.84 0.07
C SER A 254 -11.60 12.35 -0.28
N THR A 255 -12.62 11.98 -1.06
CA THR A 255 -13.03 10.60 -1.36
C THR A 255 -12.37 10.05 -2.64
N ARG A 256 -12.55 8.75 -2.90
CA ARG A 256 -11.96 8.00 -4.02
C ARG A 256 -12.17 8.70 -5.38
N PRO A 257 -11.10 8.91 -6.17
CA PRO A 257 -11.21 9.40 -7.54
C PRO A 257 -11.97 8.42 -8.46
N LYS A 258 -12.62 8.91 -9.52
CA LYS A 258 -13.29 8.06 -10.53
C LYS A 258 -12.32 7.13 -11.27
N GLU A 259 -11.13 7.62 -11.59
CA GLU A 259 -10.11 6.91 -12.36
C GLU A 259 -8.73 7.10 -11.72
N GLY A 260 -7.77 6.22 -12.05
CA GLY A 260 -6.38 6.38 -11.63
C GLY A 260 -6.09 6.06 -10.15
N TYR A 261 -7.01 5.38 -9.44
CA TYR A 261 -6.75 4.85 -8.10
C TYR A 261 -6.20 3.41 -8.15
N ILE A 262 -5.49 3.01 -7.09
CA ILE A 262 -5.00 1.65 -6.89
C ILE A 262 -5.68 1.01 -5.66
N GLY A 263 -5.80 -0.32 -5.65
CA GLY A 263 -6.47 -1.08 -4.59
C GLY A 263 -7.85 -1.61 -4.95
N SER A 264 -8.46 -2.37 -4.04
CA SER A 264 -9.83 -2.88 -4.19
C SER A 264 -10.88 -1.85 -3.74
N LEU A 265 -12.11 -1.94 -4.25
CA LEU A 265 -13.21 -1.05 -3.82
C LEU A 265 -13.48 -1.22 -2.32
N GLU A 266 -13.43 -2.45 -1.82
CA GLU A 266 -13.67 -2.78 -0.42
C GLU A 266 -12.61 -2.16 0.51
N GLU A 267 -11.37 -1.99 0.05
CA GLU A 267 -10.33 -1.28 0.83
C GLU A 267 -10.62 0.20 0.95
N TRP A 268 -11.01 0.82 -0.17
CA TRP A 268 -11.36 2.21 -0.22
C TRP A 268 -12.59 2.53 0.63
N ASP A 269 -13.63 1.70 0.54
CA ASP A 269 -14.85 1.87 1.34
C ASP A 269 -14.54 1.78 2.84
N ARG A 270 -13.64 0.86 3.25
CA ARG A 270 -13.17 0.78 4.64
C ARG A 270 -12.34 2.01 5.04
N ALA A 271 -11.45 2.48 4.18
CA ALA A 271 -10.62 3.65 4.45
C ALA A 271 -11.46 4.91 4.63
N GLU A 272 -12.43 5.14 3.74
CA GLU A 272 -13.34 6.28 3.81
C GLU A 272 -14.23 6.21 5.05
N ALA A 273 -14.76 5.03 5.39
CA ALA A 273 -15.53 4.84 6.62
C ALA A 273 -14.71 5.15 7.89
N ALA A 274 -13.44 4.74 7.93
CA ALA A 274 -12.56 5.02 9.06
C ALA A 274 -12.23 6.51 9.22
N LEU A 275 -11.95 7.21 8.11
CA LEU A 275 -11.72 8.66 8.13
C LEU A 275 -12.99 9.42 8.53
N LYS A 276 -14.14 9.03 7.98
CA LYS A 276 -15.44 9.63 8.32
C LYS A 276 -15.76 9.47 9.81
N ALA A 277 -15.61 8.27 10.36
CA ALA A 277 -15.87 8.02 11.78
C ALA A 277 -14.97 8.89 12.69
N SER A 278 -13.69 9.02 12.33
CA SER A 278 -12.74 9.85 13.07
C SER A 278 -13.07 11.35 13.00
N LEU A 279 -13.56 11.82 11.84
CA LEU A 279 -14.05 13.19 11.69
C LEU A 279 -15.30 13.47 12.53
N ASP A 280 -16.28 12.54 12.50
CA ASP A 280 -17.50 12.64 13.29
C ASP A 280 -17.20 12.68 14.81
N GLU A 281 -16.28 11.85 15.27
CA GLU A 281 -15.85 11.80 16.68
C GLU A 281 -15.07 13.05 17.11
N SER A 282 -14.39 13.72 16.18
CA SER A 282 -13.62 14.94 16.48
C SER A 282 -14.49 16.13 16.91
N GLY A 283 -15.80 16.10 16.63
CA GLY A 283 -16.73 17.18 16.92
C GLY A 283 -16.52 18.45 16.08
N GLN A 284 -15.66 18.41 15.07
CA GLN A 284 -15.38 19.54 14.18
C GLN A 284 -16.31 19.54 12.97
N GLU A 285 -16.63 20.73 12.46
CA GLU A 285 -17.33 20.85 11.19
C GLU A 285 -16.44 20.38 10.04
N TRP A 286 -16.97 19.47 9.23
CA TRP A 286 -16.28 18.93 8.07
C TRP A 286 -17.26 18.78 6.88
N ALA A 287 -16.73 18.80 5.67
CA ALA A 287 -17.50 18.60 4.45
C ALA A 287 -16.86 17.55 3.53
N ILE A 288 -17.63 17.04 2.56
CA ILE A 288 -17.13 16.09 1.57
C ILE A 288 -16.51 16.86 0.39
N ASN A 289 -15.36 16.38 -0.06
CA ASN A 289 -14.75 16.74 -1.34
C ASN A 289 -14.77 15.50 -2.24
N GLU A 290 -15.76 15.40 -3.11
CA GLU A 290 -15.94 14.25 -3.99
C GLU A 290 -14.72 14.08 -4.91
N GLU A 291 -14.19 12.86 -5.02
CA GLU A 291 -13.10 12.49 -5.93
C GLU A 291 -11.75 13.18 -5.66
N GLY A 292 -11.62 13.88 -4.52
CA GLY A 292 -10.43 14.64 -4.17
C GLY A 292 -9.27 13.81 -3.58
N GLY A 293 -9.45 12.50 -3.40
CA GLY A 293 -8.49 11.59 -2.78
C GLY A 293 -7.18 11.44 -3.55
N ALA A 294 -6.14 10.91 -2.90
CA ALA A 294 -4.89 10.55 -3.57
C ALA A 294 -5.05 9.24 -4.35
N PHE A 295 -4.13 8.91 -5.28
CA PHE A 295 -4.25 7.66 -6.04
C PHE A 295 -4.17 6.39 -5.16
N TYR A 296 -3.60 6.49 -3.95
CA TYR A 296 -3.40 5.38 -3.01
C TYR A 296 -4.38 5.33 -1.83
N GLY A 297 -5.23 6.35 -1.64
CA GLY A 297 -6.17 6.36 -0.52
C GLY A 297 -6.93 7.68 -0.32
N PRO A 298 -7.98 7.68 0.52
CA PRO A 298 -8.73 8.88 0.87
C PRO A 298 -7.92 9.74 1.85
N LYS A 299 -8.30 11.02 1.98
CA LYS A 299 -7.60 11.97 2.85
C LYS A 299 -8.52 12.97 3.52
N ILE A 300 -8.10 13.47 4.69
CA ILE A 300 -8.67 14.63 5.36
C ILE A 300 -7.78 15.82 5.01
N ASP A 301 -8.33 16.84 4.36
CA ASP A 301 -7.60 18.07 4.05
C ASP A 301 -8.06 19.22 4.96
N ALA A 302 -7.11 19.94 5.55
CA ALA A 302 -7.37 21.17 6.28
C ALA A 302 -7.14 22.38 5.38
N THR A 303 -8.21 23.10 5.11
CA THR A 303 -8.23 24.23 4.19
C THR A 303 -8.38 25.55 4.94
N LEU A 304 -7.47 26.48 4.69
CA LEU A 304 -7.48 27.84 5.21
C LEU A 304 -7.88 28.81 4.12
N THR A 305 -8.69 29.81 4.46
CA THR A 305 -9.01 30.93 3.57
C THR A 305 -8.08 32.10 3.87
N ASP A 306 -7.35 32.58 2.86
CA ASP A 306 -6.50 33.76 3.00
C ASP A 306 -7.31 35.06 3.02
N SER A 307 -6.64 36.18 3.29
CA SER A 307 -7.28 37.50 3.33
C SER A 307 -7.82 37.99 1.99
N GLY A 308 -7.44 37.36 0.89
CA GLY A 308 -8.00 37.58 -0.45
C GLY A 308 -9.19 36.69 -0.77
N GLY A 309 -9.65 35.85 0.17
CA GLY A 309 -10.74 34.91 -0.02
C GLY A 309 -10.35 33.62 -0.75
N LYS A 310 -9.06 33.40 -1.02
CA LYS A 310 -8.59 32.18 -1.69
C LYS A 310 -8.35 31.08 -0.66
N GLU A 311 -8.85 29.89 -0.97
CA GLU A 311 -8.66 28.69 -0.17
C GLU A 311 -7.33 28.00 -0.49
N HIS A 312 -6.62 27.57 0.56
CA HIS A 312 -5.35 26.86 0.49
C HIS A 312 -5.39 25.63 1.38
N GLN A 313 -5.07 24.47 0.81
CA GLN A 313 -4.81 23.27 1.59
C GLN A 313 -3.47 23.43 2.32
N THR A 314 -3.49 23.29 3.64
CA THR A 314 -2.29 23.55 4.48
C THR A 314 -1.90 22.40 5.38
N ALA A 315 -2.81 21.48 5.71
CA ALA A 315 -2.48 20.18 6.29
C ALA A 315 -3.29 19.06 5.62
N THR A 316 -2.83 17.82 5.73
CA THR A 316 -3.53 16.65 5.20
C THR A 316 -3.20 15.39 6.00
N ILE A 317 -4.21 14.56 6.23
CA ILE A 317 -4.07 13.22 6.82
C ILE A 317 -4.51 12.23 5.75
N GLN A 318 -3.62 11.33 5.34
CA GLN A 318 -3.88 10.41 4.23
C GLN A 318 -3.82 8.98 4.75
N LEU A 319 -4.84 8.17 4.46
CA LEU A 319 -4.90 6.78 4.92
C LEU A 319 -4.53 5.84 3.78
N ASP A 320 -3.32 5.27 3.85
CA ASP A 320 -2.72 4.47 2.78
C ASP A 320 -2.62 2.98 3.15
N PHE A 321 -3.39 2.15 2.44
CA PHE A 321 -3.34 0.69 2.54
C PHE A 321 -2.48 0.03 1.44
N GLN A 322 -1.99 0.82 0.49
CA GLN A 322 -1.39 0.37 -0.76
C GLN A 322 0.13 0.30 -0.66
N LEU A 323 0.80 1.35 -0.18
CA LEU A 323 2.26 1.33 -0.02
C LEU A 323 2.73 0.19 0.90
N PRO A 324 2.10 -0.10 2.05
CA PRO A 324 2.48 -1.24 2.87
C PRO A 324 2.49 -2.56 2.10
N ARG A 325 1.53 -2.77 1.21
CA ARG A 325 1.45 -3.99 0.39
C ARG A 325 2.49 -4.03 -0.72
N ARG A 326 2.64 -2.93 -1.45
CA ARG A 326 3.61 -2.84 -2.55
C ARG A 326 5.04 -3.03 -2.07
N PHE A 327 5.33 -2.63 -0.83
CA PHE A 327 6.63 -2.84 -0.19
C PHE A 327 6.74 -4.17 0.58
N GLY A 328 5.64 -4.91 0.76
CA GLY A 328 5.60 -6.13 1.55
C GLY A 328 5.95 -5.89 3.02
N LEU A 329 5.41 -4.82 3.61
CA LEU A 329 5.64 -4.47 5.01
C LEU A 329 4.85 -5.41 5.93
N ASN A 330 5.46 -5.81 7.05
CA ASN A 330 4.86 -6.67 8.05
C ASN A 330 5.40 -6.36 9.45
N TYR A 331 4.73 -6.88 10.47
CA TYR A 331 5.17 -6.85 11.87
C TYR A 331 4.68 -8.11 12.57
N LEU A 332 5.35 -8.52 13.66
CA LEU A 332 4.96 -9.70 14.42
C LEU A 332 3.79 -9.39 15.37
N ALA A 333 2.72 -10.17 15.35
CA ALA A 333 1.62 -10.02 16.32
C ALA A 333 1.06 -11.36 16.80
N PRO A 334 0.61 -11.47 18.07
CA PRO A 334 -0.30 -12.51 18.52
C PRO A 334 -1.65 -12.36 17.81
N ALA A 335 -2.39 -13.44 17.63
CA ALA A 335 -3.66 -13.46 16.91
C ALA A 335 -3.59 -12.72 15.55
N PRO A 336 -2.60 -13.02 14.68
CA PRO A 336 -2.30 -12.19 13.50
C PRO A 336 -3.49 -12.00 12.55
N VAL A 337 -4.43 -12.96 12.53
CA VAL A 337 -5.69 -12.89 11.75
C VAL A 337 -6.67 -11.88 12.34
N ALA A 338 -6.88 -11.89 13.65
CA ALA A 338 -7.73 -10.92 14.35
C ALA A 338 -7.11 -9.52 14.26
N GLU A 339 -5.80 -9.46 14.44
CA GLU A 339 -5.00 -8.26 14.34
C GLU A 339 -5.11 -7.60 12.96
N GLN A 340 -4.98 -8.37 11.89
CA GLN A 340 -5.15 -7.87 10.52
C GLN A 340 -6.56 -7.30 10.26
N ARG A 341 -7.57 -7.78 10.99
CA ARG A 341 -8.95 -7.30 10.90
C ARG A 341 -9.22 -6.08 11.80
N GLY A 342 -8.24 -5.65 12.59
CA GLY A 342 -8.41 -4.59 13.58
C GLY A 342 -9.24 -5.00 14.79
N ILE A 343 -9.37 -6.30 15.03
CA ILE A 343 -10.14 -6.86 16.15
C ILE A 343 -9.16 -7.20 17.26
N LEU A 344 -9.38 -6.65 18.45
CA LEU A 344 -8.66 -7.07 19.63
C LEU A 344 -9.18 -8.45 20.06
N SER A 345 -8.39 -9.49 19.84
CA SER A 345 -8.71 -10.80 20.37
C SER A 345 -8.44 -10.86 21.87
N THR A 346 -9.39 -11.41 22.62
CA THR A 346 -9.24 -11.77 24.03
C THR A 346 -9.27 -13.28 24.23
N ASP A 347 -9.35 -14.04 23.13
CA ASP A 347 -9.35 -15.50 23.15
C ASP A 347 -7.92 -15.99 23.46
N PRO A 348 -7.72 -16.70 24.58
CA PRO A 348 -6.42 -17.25 24.95
C PRO A 348 -5.78 -18.13 23.86
N GLU A 349 -6.58 -18.76 22.99
CA GLU A 349 -6.07 -19.61 21.89
C GLU A 349 -5.57 -18.78 20.71
N GLU A 350 -6.30 -17.74 20.30
CA GLU A 350 -5.82 -16.81 19.28
C GLU A 350 -4.55 -16.06 19.76
N LEU A 351 -4.47 -15.76 21.06
CA LEU A 351 -3.32 -15.06 21.66
C LEU A 351 -2.04 -15.91 21.77
N LYS A 352 -2.12 -17.24 21.63
CA LYS A 352 -0.95 -18.14 21.58
C LYS A 352 -0.26 -18.15 20.21
N GLU A 353 -1.00 -17.88 19.13
CA GLU A 353 -0.46 -17.82 17.77
C GLU A 353 0.20 -16.47 17.54
N SER A 354 1.53 -16.42 17.36
CA SER A 354 2.25 -15.21 16.93
C SER A 354 2.79 -15.38 15.51
N GLY A 355 2.54 -14.40 14.64
CA GLY A 355 2.96 -14.47 13.24
C GLY A 355 3.12 -13.09 12.60
N PHE A 356 3.82 -13.04 11.46
CA PHE A 356 3.94 -11.81 10.68
C PHE A 356 2.59 -11.41 10.10
N VAL A 357 2.06 -10.27 10.52
CA VAL A 357 0.87 -9.65 9.95
C VAL A 357 1.28 -8.97 8.65
N THR A 358 0.93 -9.61 7.53
CA THR A 358 1.02 -9.02 6.18
C THR A 358 -0.40 -8.95 5.62
N PRO A 359 -0.85 -7.86 4.97
CA PRO A 359 -2.22 -7.80 4.48
C PRO A 359 -2.46 -8.71 3.25
N HIS A 360 -2.74 -10.02 3.43
CA HIS A 360 -3.53 -10.96 2.58
C HIS A 360 -3.11 -12.44 2.75
N TYR A 361 -4.08 -13.38 2.77
CA TYR A 361 -3.86 -14.84 2.86
C TYR A 361 -4.15 -15.58 1.55
N ASN A 362 -3.28 -16.52 1.16
CA ASN A 362 -3.37 -17.32 -0.06
C ASN A 362 -3.85 -18.78 0.19
N GLY A 363 -4.86 -18.95 1.06
CA GLY A 363 -5.73 -20.13 1.11
C GLY A 363 -5.14 -21.49 1.54
N LYS A 364 -3.99 -21.54 2.22
CA LYS A 364 -3.37 -22.79 2.74
C LYS A 364 -3.30 -22.77 4.26
N TRP A 365 -3.93 -23.74 4.91
CA TRP A 365 -4.14 -23.79 6.36
C TRP A 365 -3.35 -24.93 7.00
N PRO A 366 -2.73 -24.76 8.19
CA PRO A 366 -2.22 -25.88 8.99
C PRO A 366 -3.38 -26.76 9.51
N PHE A 367 -3.09 -28.02 9.90
CA PHE A 367 -4.13 -29.03 10.20
C PHE A 367 -5.14 -28.59 11.26
N TRP A 368 -4.70 -27.96 12.36
CA TRP A 368 -5.58 -27.51 13.45
C TRP A 368 -6.48 -26.32 13.06
N LEU A 369 -6.07 -25.50 12.08
CA LEU A 369 -6.81 -24.31 11.62
C LEU A 369 -7.55 -24.54 10.29
N SER A 370 -7.39 -25.72 9.69
CA SER A 370 -7.95 -25.97 8.37
C SER A 370 -9.45 -26.22 8.44
N PRO A 371 -10.26 -25.56 7.60
CA PRO A 371 -11.68 -25.90 7.44
C PRO A 371 -11.87 -27.24 6.72
N ARG A 372 -10.79 -27.87 6.25
CA ARG A 372 -10.76 -29.11 5.45
C ARG A 372 -9.66 -30.05 5.96
N GLN A 373 -9.78 -30.45 7.23
CA GLN A 373 -8.75 -31.22 7.93
C GLN A 373 -8.50 -32.58 7.27
N ALA A 374 -9.56 -33.30 6.91
CA ALA A 374 -9.42 -34.53 6.14
C ALA A 374 -10.60 -34.81 5.20
N ILE A 375 -10.37 -35.65 4.20
CA ILE A 375 -11.41 -36.22 3.36
C ILE A 375 -11.20 -37.72 3.15
N VAL A 376 -12.27 -38.50 3.28
CA VAL A 376 -12.28 -39.95 3.02
C VAL A 376 -12.83 -40.22 1.62
N ILE A 377 -12.13 -41.05 0.85
CA ILE A 377 -12.49 -41.38 -0.54
C ILE A 377 -12.51 -42.90 -0.71
N PRO A 378 -13.69 -43.53 -0.88
CA PRO A 378 -13.76 -44.96 -1.17
C PRO A 378 -13.25 -45.26 -2.60
N VAL A 379 -12.47 -46.33 -2.74
CA VAL A 379 -11.87 -46.76 -4.02
C VAL A 379 -12.94 -47.27 -4.99
N ALA A 380 -13.99 -47.91 -4.47
CA ALA A 380 -15.12 -48.43 -5.24
C ALA A 380 -16.44 -48.10 -4.54
N MET A 381 -17.52 -48.03 -5.32
CA MET A 381 -18.87 -47.69 -4.84
C MET A 381 -19.69 -48.92 -4.44
N ALA A 382 -19.04 -50.04 -4.08
CA ALA A 382 -19.72 -51.18 -3.49
C ALA A 382 -20.22 -50.82 -2.09
N ASP A 383 -21.45 -51.22 -1.74
CA ASP A 383 -22.13 -50.80 -0.50
C ASP A 383 -21.30 -51.07 0.76
N GLU A 384 -20.60 -52.20 0.82
CA GLU A 384 -19.75 -52.57 1.95
C GLU A 384 -18.56 -51.61 2.13
N ILE A 385 -17.95 -51.15 1.02
CA ILE A 385 -16.78 -50.26 1.05
C ILE A 385 -17.20 -48.83 1.39
N VAL A 386 -18.34 -48.36 0.88
CA VAL A 386 -18.88 -47.03 1.20
C VAL A 386 -19.34 -46.98 2.66
N THR A 387 -19.98 -48.04 3.15
CA THR A 387 -20.36 -48.17 4.56
C THR A 387 -19.14 -48.10 5.46
N TYR A 388 -18.06 -48.78 5.08
CA TYR A 388 -16.80 -48.70 5.81
C TYR A 388 -16.13 -47.33 5.74
N ALA A 389 -16.19 -46.63 4.60
CA ALA A 389 -15.69 -45.27 4.47
C ALA A 389 -16.44 -44.27 5.38
N ARG A 390 -17.75 -44.42 5.54
CA ARG A 390 -18.56 -43.63 6.47
C ARG A 390 -18.20 -43.91 7.93
N HIS A 391 -18.00 -45.19 8.26
CA HIS A 391 -17.52 -45.61 9.58
C HIS A 391 -16.15 -44.98 9.90
N VAL A 392 -15.20 -45.07 8.98
CA VAL A 392 -13.89 -44.43 9.09
C VAL A 392 -14.05 -42.93 9.31
N ARG A 393 -14.77 -42.22 8.44
CA ARG A 393 -15.01 -40.78 8.54
C ARG A 393 -15.53 -40.38 9.92
N ARG A 394 -16.57 -41.06 10.44
CA ARG A 394 -17.14 -40.76 11.77
C ARG A 394 -16.14 -40.99 12.89
N GLY A 395 -15.47 -42.14 12.89
CA GLY A 395 -14.51 -42.50 13.93
C GLY A 395 -13.35 -41.49 13.99
N ILE A 396 -12.75 -41.15 12.85
CA ILE A 396 -11.69 -40.13 12.82
C ILE A 396 -12.20 -38.70 13.05
N SER A 397 -13.50 -38.43 12.86
CA SER A 397 -14.10 -37.14 13.24
C SER A 397 -14.31 -37.01 14.76
N GLY A 398 -14.05 -38.07 15.55
CA GLY A 398 -14.31 -38.09 16.99
C GLY A 398 -15.78 -38.24 17.37
N LEU A 399 -16.68 -38.44 16.40
CA LEU A 399 -18.12 -38.57 16.63
C LEU A 399 -18.49 -40.02 17.02
N PRO A 400 -19.50 -40.26 17.87
CA PRO A 400 -19.93 -41.61 18.25
C PRO A 400 -20.36 -42.46 17.04
N GLU A 401 -20.25 -43.79 17.15
CA GLU A 401 -20.80 -44.73 16.14
C GLU A 401 -22.35 -44.71 16.09
N GLU A 402 -22.92 -45.26 15.02
CA GLU A 402 -24.34 -45.18 14.59
C GLU A 402 -25.38 -45.42 15.69
N THR A 403 -26.53 -44.74 15.73
CA THR A 403 -27.66 -44.93 14.79
C THR A 403 -28.42 -43.65 14.47
N GLY A 404 -28.88 -43.55 13.21
CA GLY A 404 -29.67 -42.44 12.69
C GLY A 404 -30.86 -42.07 13.58
N ARG A 405 -31.09 -40.76 13.66
CA ARG A 405 -31.99 -40.06 14.59
C ARG A 405 -31.43 -39.97 16.00
N VAL A 406 -31.09 -38.72 16.34
CA VAL A 406 -30.82 -38.14 17.65
C VAL A 406 -31.68 -38.83 18.72
N ASN A 407 -31.17 -39.91 19.28
CA ASN A 407 -31.63 -40.46 20.55
C ASN A 407 -30.42 -40.43 21.48
N ALA A 408 -30.40 -39.34 22.24
CA ALA A 408 -29.88 -39.18 23.58
C ALA A 408 -29.15 -40.40 24.17
N ASN A 409 -27.87 -40.20 24.52
CA ASN A 409 -27.25 -40.76 25.72
C ASN A 409 -26.07 -39.88 26.18
N GLY A 410 -26.38 -38.59 26.37
CA GLY A 410 -25.50 -37.61 26.99
C GLY A 410 -24.75 -36.68 26.03
N PRO A 411 -24.34 -35.49 26.49
CA PRO A 411 -23.48 -34.60 25.73
C PRO A 411 -22.14 -35.30 25.42
N LEU A 412 -21.52 -34.94 24.29
CA LEU A 412 -20.14 -35.37 24.01
C LEU A 412 -19.26 -34.95 25.20
N ALA A 413 -18.45 -35.86 25.73
CA ALA A 413 -17.53 -35.50 26.82
C ALA A 413 -16.61 -34.38 26.35
N MET A 414 -16.46 -33.31 27.14
CA MET A 414 -15.62 -32.16 26.78
C MET A 414 -14.14 -32.53 26.53
N SER A 415 -13.72 -33.71 26.98
CA SER A 415 -12.38 -34.25 26.73
C SER A 415 -12.21 -34.91 25.37
N ARG A 416 -13.29 -35.20 24.62
CA ARG A 416 -13.23 -35.84 23.31
C ARG A 416 -13.20 -34.78 22.22
N ARG A 417 -12.13 -34.78 21.42
CA ARG A 417 -11.94 -33.82 20.32
C ARG A 417 -12.71 -34.27 19.07
N THR A 418 -13.14 -33.32 18.25
CA THR A 418 -13.84 -33.60 16.99
C THR A 418 -13.18 -32.90 15.82
N PHE A 419 -13.08 -33.57 14.66
CA PHE A 419 -12.37 -33.06 13.48
C PHE A 419 -13.29 -32.94 12.26
N ASN A 420 -12.99 -31.96 11.40
CA ASN A 420 -13.68 -31.69 10.13
C ASN A 420 -13.23 -32.68 9.05
N VAL A 421 -13.96 -33.79 8.94
CA VAL A 421 -13.68 -34.87 7.98
C VAL A 421 -14.83 -35.05 7.00
N ASP A 422 -14.55 -34.75 5.73
CA ASP A 422 -15.49 -34.92 4.62
C ASP A 422 -15.42 -36.34 4.03
N ILE A 423 -16.42 -36.71 3.22
CA ILE A 423 -16.42 -37.95 2.43
C ILE A 423 -16.83 -37.68 0.98
N ASP A 424 -16.12 -38.26 0.01
CA ASP A 424 -16.43 -38.13 -1.43
C ASP A 424 -17.01 -39.42 -2.03
N GLU A 425 -18.33 -39.53 -2.00
CA GLU A 425 -19.11 -40.64 -2.56
C GLU A 425 -19.53 -40.42 -4.02
N SER A 426 -18.98 -39.41 -4.71
CA SER A 426 -19.35 -39.12 -6.09
C SER A 426 -18.96 -40.23 -7.07
N ALA A 427 -19.66 -40.38 -8.19
CA ALA A 427 -19.24 -41.31 -9.24
C ALA A 427 -18.02 -40.76 -9.99
N GLY A 428 -16.94 -41.54 -10.13
CA GLY A 428 -15.77 -41.14 -10.92
C GLY A 428 -14.46 -41.83 -10.53
N LEU A 429 -13.43 -41.64 -11.35
CA LEU A 429 -12.09 -42.20 -11.13
C LEU A 429 -11.43 -41.62 -9.86
N LEU A 430 -10.79 -42.48 -9.07
CA LEU A 430 -10.08 -42.11 -7.83
C LEU A 430 -9.07 -40.97 -8.03
N SER A 431 -8.30 -41.00 -9.11
CA SER A 431 -7.29 -39.98 -9.43
C SER A 431 -7.90 -38.57 -9.58
N ARG A 432 -9.11 -38.47 -10.14
CA ARG A 432 -9.84 -37.21 -10.27
C ARG A 432 -10.31 -36.69 -8.91
N LYS A 433 -10.80 -37.56 -8.05
CA LYS A 433 -11.26 -37.21 -6.69
C LYS A 433 -10.10 -36.72 -5.82
N VAL A 434 -8.97 -37.44 -5.82
CA VAL A 434 -7.75 -37.03 -5.09
C VAL A 434 -7.24 -35.68 -5.60
N ARG A 435 -7.26 -35.44 -6.91
CA ARG A 435 -6.88 -34.14 -7.49
C ARG A 435 -7.82 -33.02 -7.02
N ALA A 436 -9.13 -33.25 -7.02
CA ALA A 436 -10.10 -32.26 -6.55
C ALA A 436 -9.89 -31.92 -5.06
N ALA A 437 -9.60 -32.91 -4.22
CA ALA A 437 -9.25 -32.70 -2.82
C ALA A 437 -7.95 -31.88 -2.65
N ARG A 438 -6.91 -32.14 -3.46
CA ARG A 438 -5.66 -31.35 -3.42
C ARG A 438 -5.88 -29.88 -3.81
N ILE A 439 -6.71 -29.62 -4.81
CA ILE A 439 -7.07 -28.25 -5.25
C ILE A 439 -7.82 -27.50 -4.14
N LYS A 440 -8.65 -28.21 -3.37
CA LYS A 440 -9.36 -27.65 -2.21
C LYS A 440 -8.51 -27.57 -0.95
N HIS A 441 -7.23 -27.95 -1.01
CA HIS A 441 -6.27 -27.89 0.09
C HIS A 441 -6.67 -28.68 1.34
N TYR A 442 -7.20 -29.90 1.20
CA TYR A 442 -7.32 -30.81 2.34
C TYR A 442 -5.94 -31.17 2.89
N ASN A 443 -5.79 -31.17 4.23
CA ASN A 443 -4.52 -31.53 4.87
C ASN A 443 -4.23 -33.02 4.73
N TYR A 444 -5.26 -33.86 4.92
CA TYR A 444 -5.16 -35.30 4.71
C TYR A 444 -6.19 -35.80 3.71
N ILE A 445 -5.72 -36.62 2.78
CA ILE A 445 -6.57 -37.33 1.82
C ILE A 445 -6.46 -38.81 2.14
N ILE A 446 -7.58 -39.40 2.54
CA ILE A 446 -7.68 -40.75 3.06
C ILE A 446 -8.39 -41.61 2.03
N VAL A 447 -7.78 -42.72 1.66
CA VAL A 447 -8.33 -43.63 0.64
C VAL A 447 -8.60 -44.99 1.27
N VAL A 448 -9.81 -45.53 1.06
CA VAL A 448 -10.24 -46.80 1.64
C VAL A 448 -10.77 -47.76 0.57
N GLY A 449 -10.26 -48.99 0.56
CA GLY A 449 -10.68 -50.04 -0.39
C GLY A 449 -10.92 -51.40 0.27
N GLU A 450 -11.10 -52.43 -0.54
CA GLU A 450 -11.44 -53.78 -0.08
C GLU A 450 -10.41 -54.37 0.90
N ARG A 451 -9.12 -54.09 0.66
CA ARG A 451 -8.03 -54.48 1.58
C ARG A 451 -8.21 -53.85 2.97
N ASN A 452 -8.53 -52.56 3.02
CA ASN A 452 -8.72 -51.81 4.27
C ASN A 452 -9.96 -52.30 5.03
N LEU A 453 -11.04 -52.62 4.30
CA LEU A 453 -12.25 -53.21 4.87
C LEU A 453 -11.96 -54.56 5.55
N ARG A 454 -11.29 -55.48 4.85
CA ARG A 454 -10.97 -56.82 5.39
C ARG A 454 -10.06 -56.75 6.62
N ALA A 455 -9.10 -55.83 6.61
CA ALA A 455 -8.12 -55.66 7.68
C ALA A 455 -8.57 -54.72 8.82
N LYS A 456 -9.69 -54.01 8.65
CA LYS A 456 -10.14 -52.92 9.54
C LYS A 456 -9.09 -51.82 9.75
N THR A 457 -8.44 -51.40 8.67
CA THR A 457 -7.38 -50.36 8.68
C THR A 457 -7.69 -49.17 7.74
N ILE A 458 -6.83 -48.16 7.73
CA ILE A 458 -6.89 -46.94 6.92
C ILE A 458 -5.52 -46.68 6.30
N SER A 459 -5.49 -46.34 5.01
CA SER A 459 -4.26 -45.88 4.35
C SER A 459 -4.23 -44.34 4.28
N LEU A 460 -3.26 -43.72 4.98
CA LEU A 460 -3.11 -42.27 5.05
C LEU A 460 -2.20 -41.75 3.93
N GLY A 461 -2.72 -40.89 3.04
CA GLY A 461 -1.91 -40.20 2.04
C GLY A 461 -1.25 -38.95 2.65
N SER A 462 0.09 -38.89 2.67
CA SER A 462 0.81 -37.64 2.98
C SER A 462 0.59 -36.63 1.86
N ALA A 463 0.09 -35.44 2.19
CA ALA A 463 0.03 -34.30 1.28
C ALA A 463 0.93 -33.15 1.77
N PHE A 464 2.11 -33.43 2.34
CA PHE A 464 3.20 -32.46 2.44
C PHE A 464 4.58 -33.16 2.35
N PRO A 465 5.47 -32.75 1.43
CA PRO A 465 6.84 -33.22 1.41
C PRO A 465 7.60 -32.55 2.57
N ARG A 466 8.11 -33.35 3.51
CA ARG A 466 9.08 -32.88 4.51
C ARG A 466 10.36 -32.45 3.78
N GLY A 467 10.86 -31.26 4.09
CA GLY A 467 12.17 -30.81 3.64
C GLY A 467 13.30 -31.61 4.28
N GLN A 468 14.12 -32.22 3.43
CA GLN A 468 15.54 -32.61 3.56
C GLN A 468 16.06 -33.22 4.87
N GLU A 469 16.15 -34.56 4.90
CA GLU A 469 17.37 -35.24 5.35
C GLU A 469 18.23 -35.55 4.10
N GLN A 470 19.53 -35.32 4.18
CA GLN A 470 20.51 -35.55 3.10
C GLN A 470 20.90 -37.03 3.02
N GLY A 471 20.94 -37.60 1.81
CA GLY A 471 21.55 -38.89 1.51
C GLY A 471 20.99 -39.52 0.24
N GLY A 472 21.83 -39.70 -0.78
CA GLY A 472 21.45 -40.30 -2.06
C GLY A 472 21.36 -41.82 -2.03
N GLY A 473 20.74 -42.38 -3.08
CA GLY A 473 20.79 -43.80 -3.42
C GLY A 473 19.81 -44.69 -2.64
N GLU A 474 19.00 -45.43 -3.39
CA GLU A 474 18.32 -46.69 -3.02
C GLU A 474 17.47 -46.76 -1.74
N GLY A 475 16.17 -47.00 -1.97
CA GLY A 475 15.25 -47.59 -0.99
C GLY A 475 14.62 -46.61 -0.01
N VAL A 476 13.52 -45.98 -0.39
CA VAL A 476 12.54 -45.51 0.60
C VAL A 476 11.21 -46.17 0.30
N GLU A 477 10.93 -47.12 1.17
CA GLU A 477 9.85 -48.09 1.13
C GLU A 477 8.46 -47.48 1.04
N LYS A 478 7.53 -48.25 0.46
CA LYS A 478 6.09 -48.14 0.70
C LYS A 478 5.82 -48.20 2.21
N SER A 479 5.82 -47.07 2.89
CA SER A 479 5.26 -46.96 4.23
C SER A 479 3.85 -46.35 4.16
N SER A 480 2.92 -47.00 3.46
CA SER A 480 1.51 -46.83 3.83
C SER A 480 1.30 -47.68 5.08
N MET A 481 1.56 -47.09 6.25
CA MET A 481 1.18 -47.74 7.51
C MET A 481 -0.35 -47.81 7.52
N ASP A 482 -0.86 -49.03 7.44
CA ASP A 482 -2.28 -49.31 7.58
C ASP A 482 -2.62 -49.10 9.07
N LEU A 483 -3.14 -47.92 9.40
CA LEU A 483 -3.48 -47.51 10.77
C LEU A 483 -4.93 -47.86 11.08
N SER A 484 -5.23 -48.16 12.33
CA SER A 484 -6.61 -48.22 12.80
C SER A 484 -7.26 -46.83 12.83
N VAL A 485 -8.59 -46.80 12.89
CA VAL A 485 -9.38 -45.57 13.02
C VAL A 485 -8.96 -44.76 14.25
N GLU A 486 -8.74 -45.43 15.38
CA GLU A 486 -8.36 -44.78 16.63
C GLU A 486 -6.94 -44.23 16.59
N GLU A 487 -5.99 -44.89 15.92
CA GLU A 487 -4.63 -44.36 15.76
C GLU A 487 -4.60 -43.10 14.89
N VAL A 488 -5.42 -43.04 13.83
CA VAL A 488 -5.55 -41.82 13.02
C VAL A 488 -6.25 -40.71 13.80
N TYR A 489 -7.28 -41.05 14.58
CA TYR A 489 -7.93 -40.11 15.49
C TYR A 489 -6.92 -39.55 16.50
N GLN A 490 -6.15 -40.41 17.17
CA GLN A 490 -5.18 -39.99 18.16
C GLN A 490 -4.05 -39.17 17.53
N LYS A 491 -3.65 -39.49 16.30
CA LYS A 491 -2.73 -38.65 15.52
C LYS A 491 -3.31 -37.27 15.23
N PHE A 492 -4.60 -37.16 14.92
CA PHE A 492 -5.27 -35.86 14.75
C PHE A 492 -5.36 -35.11 16.09
N VAL A 493 -5.61 -35.82 17.20
CA VAL A 493 -5.54 -35.27 18.56
C VAL A 493 -4.15 -34.75 18.86
N GLU A 494 -3.08 -35.49 18.54
CA GLU A 494 -1.70 -35.05 18.73
C GLU A 494 -1.38 -33.81 17.89
N LEU A 495 -1.75 -33.81 16.60
CA LEU A 495 -1.54 -32.67 15.70
C LEU A 495 -2.29 -31.39 16.14
N GLU A 496 -3.38 -31.53 16.87
CA GLU A 496 -4.12 -30.41 17.47
C GLU A 496 -3.65 -30.10 18.91
N SER A 497 -3.11 -31.09 19.64
CA SER A 497 -2.60 -30.93 21.01
C SER A 497 -1.19 -30.34 21.06
N GLU A 498 -0.41 -30.50 20.00
CA GLU A 498 0.94 -29.94 19.85
C GLU A 498 0.94 -28.39 19.89
N TYR A 499 -0.23 -27.76 19.71
CA TYR A 499 -0.42 -26.30 19.61
C TYR A 499 -1.57 -25.77 20.49
N ALA A 500 -2.10 -26.60 21.41
CA ALA A 500 -3.15 -26.24 22.38
C ALA A 500 -2.58 -25.81 23.74
#